data_AF-A0A0N4UX48-F1
#
_entry.id   AF-A0A0N4UX48-F1
#
_cell.length_a   1.000
_cell.length_b   1.000
_cell.length_c   1.000
_cell.angle_alpha   90.00
_cell.angle_beta   90.00
_cell.angle_gamma   90.00
#
_symmetry.space_group_name_H-M   'P 1'
#
loop_
_entity.id
_entity.type
_entity.pdbx_description
1 polymer ?
#
loop_
_entity_poly.entity_id
_entity_poly.type
_entity_poly.pdbx_seq_one_letter_code
_entity_poly.pdbx_strand_id
1 'polypeptide(L)'
;MGNQFHRPERVGNYPFTLTGLPPPPTVKKAGSDAPVHRINDAMSLELHMGDERVRAAGLTPAEREWRMKWVKDQYLHPDEPIHVDAVYRQLNPIRRIYRWPLDKLYVHFLRPTFGPYTAAVIRAGVPKIIMFAFTVELIYYILKYEARDWEHIRGLEWTNFKQVVDRKKEIEEKYPGLLELGIADPAKDRYFSPSWDKRTSYLDVGETQRPW
;
A
#
# COMPACT_ATOMS: atom_id res chain seq x y z
N MET A 1 -30.48 6.89 -55.23
CA MET A 1 -31.47 7.41 -54.26
C MET A 1 -30.84 8.60 -53.57
N GLY A 2 -31.36 9.81 -53.79
CA GLY A 2 -30.81 11.01 -53.15
C GLY A 2 -31.17 11.03 -51.67
N ASN A 3 -30.19 11.21 -50.79
CA ASN A 3 -30.43 11.38 -49.37
C ASN A 3 -31.27 12.67 -49.20
N GLN A 4 -32.55 12.51 -48.86
CA GLN A 4 -33.39 13.64 -48.48
C GLN A 4 -32.85 14.17 -47.15
N PHE A 5 -32.17 15.32 -47.20
CA PHE A 5 -31.62 15.95 -46.01
C PHE A 5 -32.78 16.50 -45.17
N HIS A 6 -33.05 15.84 -44.03
CA HIS A 6 -33.97 16.36 -43.03
C HIS A 6 -33.23 17.33 -42.11
N ARG A 7 -33.68 18.59 -42.07
CA ARG A 7 -33.07 19.61 -41.20
C ARG A 7 -33.32 19.23 -39.74
N PRO A 8 -32.28 19.08 -38.89
CA PRO A 8 -32.47 18.82 -37.47
C PRO A 8 -33.12 20.01 -36.78
N GLU A 9 -33.91 19.75 -35.74
CA GLU A 9 -34.52 20.79 -34.91
C GLU A 9 -33.46 21.64 -34.20
N ARG A 10 -33.71 22.94 -34.07
CA ARG A 10 -32.78 23.88 -33.43
C ARG A 10 -32.95 23.80 -31.92
N VAL A 11 -31.95 23.25 -31.23
CA VAL A 11 -31.98 22.99 -29.78
C VAL A 11 -31.33 24.13 -28.97
N GLY A 12 -30.49 24.98 -29.59
CA GLY A 12 -29.78 26.05 -28.87
C GLY A 12 -29.66 27.40 -29.59
N ASN A 13 -28.98 28.33 -28.90
CA ASN A 13 -28.86 29.75 -29.29
C ASN A 13 -27.52 30.12 -29.94
N TYR A 14 -26.65 29.15 -30.22
CA TYR A 14 -25.37 29.44 -30.86
C TYR A 14 -25.62 29.96 -32.30
N PRO A 15 -25.02 31.09 -32.70
CA PRO A 15 -25.38 31.74 -33.96
C PRO A 15 -24.77 31.08 -35.20
N PHE A 16 -23.74 30.24 -35.03
CA PHE A 16 -22.95 29.71 -36.14
C PHE A 16 -23.25 28.24 -36.51
N THR A 17 -24.00 27.50 -35.67
CA THR A 17 -24.38 26.08 -35.92
C THR A 17 -25.84 25.96 -36.36
N LEU A 18 -26.17 24.96 -37.18
CA LEU A 18 -27.54 24.76 -37.67
C LEU A 18 -28.45 24.19 -36.58
N THR A 19 -27.92 23.32 -35.72
CA THR A 19 -28.59 22.81 -34.51
C THR A 19 -28.65 23.82 -33.37
N GLY A 20 -27.89 24.92 -33.44
CA GLY A 20 -27.83 25.95 -32.40
C GLY A 20 -27.06 25.54 -31.14
N LEU A 21 -26.46 24.34 -31.11
CA LEU A 21 -25.56 23.93 -30.03
C LEU A 21 -24.16 24.55 -30.24
N PRO A 22 -23.43 24.90 -29.18
CA PRO A 22 -22.05 25.35 -29.34
C PRO A 22 -21.19 24.20 -29.91
N PRO A 23 -20.17 24.51 -30.73
CA PRO A 23 -19.24 23.50 -31.23
C PRO A 23 -18.52 22.82 -30.06
N PRO A 24 -18.09 21.56 -30.21
CA PRO A 24 -17.38 20.85 -29.17
C PRO A 24 -16.13 21.63 -28.74
N PRO A 25 -15.84 21.73 -27.44
CA PRO A 25 -14.70 22.50 -26.95
C PRO A 25 -13.37 21.90 -27.44
N THR A 26 -12.52 22.73 -28.03
CA THR A 26 -11.22 22.34 -28.64
C THR A 26 -10.09 22.13 -27.62
N VAL A 27 -10.38 22.35 -26.35
CA VAL A 27 -9.44 22.29 -25.24
C VAL A 27 -10.02 21.42 -24.13
N LYS A 28 -9.31 20.35 -23.76
CA LYS A 28 -9.64 19.60 -22.54
C LYS A 28 -9.15 20.44 -21.37
N LYS A 29 -10.07 20.80 -20.47
CA LYS A 29 -9.65 21.30 -19.15
C LYS A 29 -8.98 20.13 -18.44
N ALA A 30 -7.65 20.12 -18.40
CA ALA A 30 -6.93 19.25 -17.49
C ALA A 30 -7.35 19.66 -16.08
N GLY A 31 -7.93 18.75 -15.29
CA GLY A 31 -8.26 19.01 -13.89
C GLY A 31 -7.03 19.07 -12.99
N SER A 32 -5.86 19.38 -13.54
CA SER A 32 -4.54 19.39 -12.91
C SER A 32 -3.68 20.52 -13.50
N ASP A 33 -2.57 20.85 -12.83
CA ASP A 33 -1.58 21.87 -13.22
C ASP A 33 -0.76 21.49 -14.48
N ALA A 34 -1.16 20.44 -15.19
CA ALA A 34 -0.53 20.04 -16.43
C ALA A 34 -0.78 21.10 -17.52
N PRO A 35 0.20 21.37 -18.41
CA PRO A 35 0.00 22.30 -19.50
C PRO A 35 -1.19 21.87 -20.35
N VAL A 36 -2.05 22.84 -20.66
CA VAL A 36 -3.25 22.62 -21.45
C VAL A 36 -2.85 22.18 -22.86
N HIS A 37 -3.00 20.90 -23.15
CA HIS A 37 -2.81 20.38 -24.51
C HIS A 37 -4.03 20.73 -25.36
N ARG A 38 -3.80 21.29 -26.55
CA ARG A 38 -4.84 21.35 -27.59
C ARG A 38 -5.24 19.91 -27.92
N ILE A 39 -6.53 19.63 -28.05
CA ILE A 39 -7.04 18.28 -28.37
C ILE A 39 -6.62 17.85 -29.78
N ASN A 40 -6.10 18.77 -30.58
CA ASN A 40 -5.64 18.49 -31.93
C ASN A 40 -4.35 17.67 -31.87
N ASP A 41 -4.52 16.36 -31.80
CA ASP A 41 -3.62 15.42 -32.45
C ASP A 41 -3.34 15.94 -33.87
N ALA A 42 -2.10 15.83 -34.34
CA ALA A 42 -1.81 16.27 -35.69
C ALA A 42 -2.79 15.57 -36.66
N MET A 43 -3.51 16.36 -37.46
CA MET A 43 -4.56 15.88 -38.39
C MET A 43 -5.78 15.13 -37.77
N SER A 44 -6.28 15.54 -36.58
CA SER A 44 -7.55 15.04 -36.03
C SER A 44 -8.78 15.44 -36.88
N LEU A 45 -9.63 14.46 -37.23
CA LEU A 45 -10.90 14.68 -37.95
C LEU A 45 -12.00 15.29 -37.05
N GLU A 46 -11.81 15.28 -35.72
CA GLU A 46 -12.79 15.78 -34.77
C GLU A 46 -13.08 17.27 -34.97
N LEU A 47 -12.10 18.05 -35.42
CA LEU A 47 -12.26 19.47 -35.73
C LEU A 47 -13.15 19.68 -36.97
N HIS A 48 -12.93 18.88 -38.03
CA HIS A 48 -13.73 18.91 -39.27
C HIS A 48 -15.14 18.38 -39.06
N MET A 49 -15.29 17.43 -38.13
CA MET A 49 -16.57 16.88 -37.72
C MET A 49 -17.27 17.76 -36.68
N GLY A 50 -16.61 18.69 -36.00
CA GLY A 50 -17.21 19.54 -34.97
C GLY A 50 -18.19 20.59 -35.50
N ASP A 51 -17.93 21.12 -36.69
CA ASP A 51 -18.82 22.06 -37.37
C ASP A 51 -19.65 21.32 -38.44
N GLU A 52 -20.98 21.46 -38.35
CA GLU A 52 -21.94 20.79 -39.23
C GLU A 52 -21.80 21.22 -40.70
N ARG A 53 -21.41 22.48 -40.95
CA ARG A 53 -21.23 23.01 -42.32
C ARG A 53 -19.99 22.43 -42.98
N VAL A 54 -18.91 22.37 -42.22
CA VAL A 54 -17.62 21.81 -42.63
C VAL A 54 -17.74 20.29 -42.83
N ARG A 55 -18.50 19.62 -41.97
CA ARG A 55 -18.85 18.20 -42.10
C ARG A 55 -19.64 17.90 -43.37
N ALA A 56 -20.60 18.76 -43.74
CA ALA A 56 -21.39 18.60 -44.95
C ALA A 56 -20.59 18.88 -46.25
N ALA A 57 -19.61 19.78 -46.20
CA ALA A 57 -18.74 20.10 -47.33
C ALA A 57 -17.68 19.02 -47.62
N GLY A 58 -17.33 18.21 -46.63
CA GLY A 58 -16.28 17.17 -46.75
C GLY A 58 -14.86 17.75 -46.82
N LEU A 59 -13.88 16.86 -46.98
CA LEU A 59 -12.46 17.23 -47.08
C LEU A 59 -12.10 17.62 -48.52
N THR A 60 -11.33 18.69 -48.66
CA THR A 60 -10.73 19.07 -49.95
C THR A 60 -9.77 17.98 -50.45
N PRO A 61 -9.48 17.93 -51.77
CA PRO A 61 -8.52 16.97 -52.32
C PRO A 61 -7.14 17.05 -51.65
N ALA A 62 -6.65 18.25 -51.39
CA ALA A 62 -5.37 18.48 -50.72
C ALA A 62 -5.36 17.94 -49.27
N GLU A 63 -6.42 18.22 -48.49
CA GLU A 63 -6.52 17.69 -47.12
C GLU A 63 -6.62 16.17 -47.10
N ARG A 64 -7.27 15.57 -48.10
CA ARG A 64 -7.37 14.11 -48.24
C ARG A 64 -5.99 13.47 -48.50
N GLU A 65 -5.17 14.10 -49.34
CA GLU A 65 -3.79 13.66 -49.59
C GLU A 65 -2.94 13.73 -48.32
N TRP A 66 -3.00 14.84 -47.59
CA TRP A 66 -2.30 14.99 -46.31
C TRP A 66 -2.78 13.99 -45.26
N ARG A 67 -4.08 13.73 -45.19
CA ARG A 67 -4.64 12.73 -44.27
C ARG A 67 -4.16 11.32 -44.61
N MET A 68 -4.08 10.97 -45.90
CA MET A 68 -3.58 9.67 -46.35
C MET A 68 -2.12 9.46 -45.94
N LYS A 69 -1.27 10.48 -46.08
CA LYS A 69 0.11 10.46 -45.59
C LYS A 69 0.16 10.28 -44.07
N TRP A 70 -0.63 11.07 -43.33
CA TRP A 70 -0.70 10.96 -41.88
C TRP A 70 -1.14 9.58 -41.38
N VAL A 71 -2.17 8.95 -42.00
CA VAL A 71 -2.57 7.57 -41.67
C VAL A 71 -1.40 6.62 -41.88
N LYS A 72 -0.69 6.78 -42.99
CA LYS A 72 0.42 5.91 -43.35
C LYS A 72 1.58 6.03 -42.35
N ASP A 73 1.81 7.22 -41.82
CA ASP A 73 2.84 7.46 -40.79
C ASP A 73 2.49 6.86 -39.42
N GLN A 74 1.23 6.46 -39.19
CA GLN A 74 0.82 5.74 -37.97
C GLN A 74 1.12 4.23 -38.04
N TYR A 75 1.52 3.70 -39.21
CA TYR A 75 1.95 2.31 -39.29
C TYR A 75 3.30 2.17 -38.61
N LEU A 76 3.30 1.49 -37.47
CA LEU A 76 4.53 1.10 -36.77
C LEU A 76 5.33 0.11 -37.63
N HIS A 77 6.65 0.10 -37.43
CA HIS A 77 7.50 -0.92 -38.05
C HIS A 77 7.07 -2.31 -37.53
N PRO A 78 7.13 -3.39 -38.35
CA PRO A 78 6.78 -4.74 -37.88
C PRO A 78 7.59 -5.21 -36.66
N ASP A 79 8.77 -4.66 -36.46
CA ASP A 79 9.65 -4.99 -35.31
C ASP A 79 9.33 -4.16 -34.06
N GLU A 80 8.39 -3.22 -34.11
CA GLU A 80 7.98 -2.42 -32.97
C GLU A 80 6.78 -3.08 -32.26
N PRO A 81 6.75 -3.10 -30.92
CA PRO A 81 7.74 -2.54 -29.99
C PRO A 81 9.00 -3.42 -29.82
N ILE A 82 10.20 -2.81 -29.95
CA ILE A 82 11.47 -3.51 -29.68
C ILE A 82 11.65 -3.64 -28.17
N HIS A 83 11.39 -4.83 -27.64
CA HIS A 83 11.62 -5.14 -26.23
C HIS A 83 13.12 -5.39 -25.98
N VAL A 84 13.84 -4.36 -25.52
CA VAL A 84 15.25 -4.49 -25.12
C VAL A 84 15.33 -5.04 -23.70
N ASP A 85 15.52 -6.35 -23.57
CA ASP A 85 15.67 -7.06 -22.28
C ASP A 85 16.75 -6.44 -21.37
N ALA A 86 17.82 -5.88 -21.94
CA ALA A 86 18.92 -5.27 -21.19
C ALA A 86 18.52 -3.98 -20.44
N VAL A 87 17.54 -3.23 -20.93
CA VAL A 87 17.04 -2.00 -20.29
C VAL A 87 16.08 -2.34 -19.16
N TYR A 88 15.23 -3.34 -19.35
CA TYR A 88 14.19 -3.71 -18.38
C TYR A 88 14.64 -4.75 -17.34
N ARG A 89 15.77 -5.44 -17.54
CA ARG A 89 16.22 -6.57 -16.70
C ARG A 89 17.61 -6.37 -16.07
N GLN A 90 17.90 -5.15 -15.62
CA GLN A 90 19.05 -4.87 -14.76
C GLN A 90 18.78 -5.35 -13.33
N LEU A 91 18.77 -6.66 -13.12
CA LEU A 91 18.73 -7.24 -11.77
C LEU A 91 20.10 -7.72 -11.34
N ASN A 92 20.53 -7.29 -10.15
CA ASN A 92 21.74 -7.77 -9.46
C ASN A 92 21.81 -9.31 -9.49
N PRO A 93 23.00 -9.92 -9.68
CA PRO A 93 23.16 -11.37 -9.76
C PRO A 93 22.63 -12.09 -8.51
N ILE A 94 22.88 -11.54 -7.33
CA ILE A 94 22.33 -12.03 -6.06
C ILE A 94 20.79 -12.09 -6.12
N ARG A 95 20.17 -11.04 -6.68
CA ARG A 95 18.73 -10.94 -6.86
C ARG A 95 18.17 -11.95 -7.86
N ARG A 96 18.95 -12.33 -8.86
CA ARG A 96 18.58 -13.42 -9.78
C ARG A 96 18.61 -14.76 -9.06
N ILE A 97 19.66 -15.03 -8.27
CA ILE A 97 19.86 -16.31 -7.58
C ILE A 97 18.72 -16.57 -6.58
N TYR A 98 18.44 -15.67 -5.65
CA TYR A 98 17.42 -15.94 -4.62
C TYR A 98 15.99 -15.96 -5.18
N ARG A 99 15.71 -15.28 -6.30
CA ARG A 99 14.39 -15.32 -6.96
C ARG A 99 14.20 -16.53 -7.85
N TRP A 100 15.30 -17.11 -8.37
CA TRP A 100 15.28 -18.20 -9.33
C TRP A 100 14.34 -19.37 -9.00
N PRO A 101 14.34 -19.94 -7.76
CA PRO A 101 13.50 -21.10 -7.48
C PRO A 101 12.00 -20.79 -7.59
N LEU A 102 11.56 -19.67 -7.02
CA LEU A 102 10.15 -19.24 -7.08
C LEU A 102 9.76 -18.79 -8.49
N ASP A 103 10.69 -18.19 -9.23
CA ASP A 103 10.47 -17.80 -10.63
C ASP A 103 10.25 -19.03 -11.52
N LYS A 104 11.00 -20.12 -11.28
CA LYS A 104 10.80 -21.40 -11.98
C LYS A 104 9.46 -22.03 -11.62
N LEU A 105 9.10 -22.03 -10.33
CA LEU A 105 7.81 -22.52 -9.86
C LEU A 105 6.65 -21.75 -10.51
N TYR A 106 6.80 -20.43 -10.65
CA TYR A 106 5.83 -19.57 -11.31
C TYR A 106 5.66 -19.90 -12.79
N VAL A 107 6.75 -19.99 -13.55
CA VAL A 107 6.70 -20.18 -15.00
C VAL A 107 6.19 -21.59 -15.36
N HIS A 108 6.65 -22.62 -14.64
CA HIS A 108 6.40 -24.01 -15.01
C HIS A 108 5.14 -24.62 -14.38
N PHE A 109 4.67 -24.12 -13.23
CA PHE A 109 3.51 -24.69 -12.55
C PHE A 109 2.39 -23.67 -12.35
N LEU A 110 2.66 -22.53 -11.71
CA LEU A 110 1.58 -21.60 -11.34
C LEU A 110 0.88 -21.00 -12.56
N ARG A 111 1.65 -20.51 -13.53
CA ARG A 111 1.12 -19.87 -14.75
C ARG A 111 0.27 -20.83 -15.60
N PRO A 112 0.71 -22.06 -15.94
CA PRO A 112 -0.12 -22.97 -16.73
C PRO A 112 -1.35 -23.50 -15.99
N THR A 113 -1.28 -23.69 -14.66
CA THR A 113 -2.39 -24.26 -13.90
C THR A 113 -3.46 -23.23 -13.54
N PHE A 114 -3.07 -22.03 -13.08
CA PHE A 114 -4.02 -21.05 -12.55
C PHE A 114 -4.34 -19.92 -13.52
N GLY A 115 -3.54 -19.74 -14.57
CA GLY A 115 -3.62 -18.59 -15.48
C GLY A 115 -2.75 -17.41 -15.04
N PRO A 116 -2.61 -16.38 -15.88
CA PRO A 116 -1.61 -15.32 -15.68
C PRO A 116 -1.90 -14.41 -14.49
N TYR A 117 -3.17 -14.07 -14.24
CA TYR A 117 -3.55 -13.11 -13.20
C TYR A 117 -3.39 -13.70 -11.80
N THR A 118 -4.02 -14.83 -11.54
CA THR A 118 -3.98 -15.57 -10.26
C THR A 118 -2.56 -16.00 -9.93
N ALA A 119 -1.79 -16.52 -10.91
CA ALA A 119 -0.40 -16.88 -10.70
C ALA A 119 0.45 -15.67 -10.27
N ALA A 120 0.20 -14.48 -10.84
CA ALA A 120 0.94 -13.27 -10.48
C ALA A 120 0.65 -12.83 -9.05
N VAL A 121 -0.61 -12.94 -8.61
CA VAL A 121 -1.00 -12.71 -7.21
C VAL A 121 -0.29 -13.69 -6.27
N ILE A 122 -0.29 -14.98 -6.60
CA ILE A 122 0.38 -16.03 -5.81
C ILE A 122 1.89 -15.75 -5.72
N ARG A 123 2.54 -15.44 -6.84
CA ARG A 123 3.97 -15.09 -6.91
C ARG A 123 4.33 -13.90 -6.03
N ALA A 124 3.46 -12.90 -5.95
CA ALA A 124 3.69 -11.70 -5.14
C ALA A 124 3.37 -11.92 -3.65
N GLY A 125 2.39 -12.77 -3.32
CA GLY A 125 1.90 -12.99 -1.97
C GLY A 125 2.69 -14.05 -1.20
N VAL A 126 2.89 -15.24 -1.78
CA VAL A 126 3.46 -16.41 -1.08
C VAL A 126 4.82 -16.11 -0.44
N PRO A 127 5.80 -15.47 -1.12
CA PRO A 127 7.10 -15.23 -0.52
C PRO A 127 7.02 -14.31 0.70
N LYS A 128 6.09 -13.34 0.70
CA LYS A 128 5.87 -12.42 1.82
C LYS A 128 5.26 -13.15 3.01
N ILE A 129 4.30 -14.04 2.76
CA ILE A 129 3.67 -14.85 3.80
C ILE A 129 4.69 -15.79 4.44
N ILE A 130 5.53 -16.45 3.63
CA ILE A 130 6.60 -17.33 4.14
C ILE A 130 7.60 -16.54 4.98
N MET A 131 8.06 -15.38 4.49
CA MET A 131 8.97 -14.52 5.25
C MET A 131 8.34 -14.04 6.56
N PHE A 132 7.06 -13.65 6.53
CA PHE A 132 6.33 -13.24 7.73
C PHE A 132 6.21 -14.38 8.74
N ALA A 133 5.77 -15.57 8.31
CA ALA A 133 5.67 -16.74 9.18
C ALA A 133 7.03 -17.11 9.80
N PHE A 134 8.09 -17.12 8.99
CA PHE A 134 9.45 -17.36 9.48
C PHE A 134 9.90 -16.31 10.51
N THR A 135 9.62 -15.03 10.27
CA THR A 135 9.97 -13.98 11.22
C THR A 135 9.20 -14.09 12.53
N VAL A 136 7.92 -14.47 12.48
CA VAL A 136 7.11 -14.69 13.69
C VAL A 136 7.64 -15.88 14.49
N GLU A 137 7.95 -16.99 13.84
CA GLU A 137 8.55 -18.17 14.50
C GLU A 137 9.93 -17.86 15.08
N LEU A 138 10.76 -17.08 14.37
CA LEU A 138 12.06 -16.63 14.86
C LEU A 138 11.91 -15.76 16.11
N ILE A 139 11.01 -14.78 16.07
CA ILE A 139 10.71 -13.90 17.22
C ILE A 139 10.19 -14.74 18.38
N TYR A 140 9.25 -15.66 18.12
CA TYR A 140 8.72 -16.56 19.15
C TYR A 140 9.81 -17.42 19.77
N TYR A 141 10.70 -18.00 18.96
CA TYR A 141 11.82 -18.80 19.43
C TYR A 141 12.75 -17.98 20.33
N ILE A 142 13.14 -16.76 19.89
CA ILE A 142 13.97 -15.85 20.67
C ILE A 142 13.27 -15.50 21.99
N LEU A 143 12.00 -15.11 21.96
CA LEU A 143 11.24 -14.76 23.16
C LEU A 143 11.07 -15.94 24.13
N LYS A 144 10.99 -17.17 23.62
CA LYS A 144 10.78 -18.38 24.41
C LYS A 144 12.05 -18.91 25.06
N TYR A 145 13.18 -18.89 24.35
CA TYR A 145 14.41 -19.56 24.78
C TYR A 145 15.55 -18.60 25.13
N GLU A 146 15.50 -17.34 24.69
CA GLU A 146 16.45 -16.28 25.06
C GLU A 146 15.81 -15.23 25.98
N ALA A 147 14.81 -15.63 26.76
CA ALA A 147 14.29 -14.76 27.83
C ALA A 147 15.39 -14.53 28.87
N ARG A 148 15.61 -13.26 29.25
CA ARG A 148 16.58 -12.91 30.28
C ARG A 148 16.10 -13.47 31.62
N ASP A 149 16.93 -14.30 32.24
CA ASP A 149 16.67 -14.88 33.56
C ASP A 149 17.85 -14.62 34.49
N TRP A 150 17.72 -14.93 35.77
CA TRP A 150 18.81 -14.74 36.74
C TRP A 150 20.05 -15.62 36.42
N GLU A 151 19.88 -16.72 35.67
CA GLU A 151 20.98 -17.53 35.13
C GLU A 151 21.57 -16.99 33.82
N HIS A 152 20.80 -16.20 33.04
CA HIS A 152 21.14 -15.77 31.69
C HIS A 152 20.99 -14.25 31.53
N ILE A 153 22.12 -13.53 31.54
CA ILE A 153 22.17 -12.04 31.51
C ILE A 153 21.78 -11.45 30.13
N ARG A 154 21.86 -12.24 29.06
CA ARG A 154 21.56 -11.79 27.69
C ARG A 154 20.09 -12.06 27.34
N GLY A 155 19.55 -11.30 26.39
CA GLY A 155 18.20 -11.53 25.87
C GLY A 155 17.21 -10.41 26.18
N LEU A 156 15.96 -10.62 25.79
CA LEU A 156 14.87 -9.71 26.12
C LEU A 156 14.45 -9.93 27.56
N GLU A 157 14.41 -8.85 28.33
CA GLU A 157 13.79 -8.85 29.64
C GLU A 157 12.29 -8.68 29.45
N TRP A 158 11.50 -9.62 29.99
CA TRP A 158 10.09 -9.39 30.17
C TRP A 158 9.96 -8.26 31.18
N THR A 159 9.42 -7.11 30.76
CA THR A 159 9.10 -6.04 31.70
C THR A 159 8.29 -6.64 32.83
N ASN A 160 8.73 -6.46 34.08
CA ASN A 160 7.91 -6.78 35.24
C ASN A 160 6.57 -6.08 35.03
N PHE A 161 5.53 -6.83 34.68
CA PHE A 161 4.19 -6.29 34.62
C PHE A 161 3.92 -5.77 36.03
N LYS A 162 3.84 -4.45 36.19
CA LYS A 162 3.36 -3.87 37.45
C LYS A 162 2.03 -4.56 37.72
N GLN A 163 1.93 -5.24 38.84
CA GLN A 163 0.67 -5.87 39.23
C GLN A 163 -0.36 -4.75 39.32
N VAL A 164 -1.31 -4.74 38.37
CA VAL A 164 -2.40 -3.77 38.37
C VAL A 164 -3.44 -4.30 39.34
N VAL A 165 -3.69 -3.55 40.40
CA VAL A 165 -4.78 -3.85 41.35
C VAL A 165 -6.02 -3.12 40.87
N ASP A 166 -6.94 -3.83 40.21
CA ASP A 166 -8.13 -3.24 39.59
C ASP A 166 -9.01 -2.47 40.60
N ARG A 167 -9.17 -2.99 41.81
CA ARG A 167 -10.02 -2.41 42.87
C ARG A 167 -9.25 -1.59 43.91
N LYS A 168 -8.21 -0.88 43.48
CA LYS A 168 -7.32 -0.13 44.37
C LYS A 168 -8.08 0.78 45.36
N LYS A 169 -9.08 1.52 44.86
CA LYS A 169 -9.85 2.49 45.67
C LYS A 169 -10.69 1.84 46.76
N GLU A 170 -11.43 0.78 46.42
CA GLU A 170 -12.28 0.07 47.37
C GLU A 170 -11.48 -0.61 48.49
N ILE A 171 -10.30 -1.13 48.15
CA ILE A 171 -9.40 -1.75 49.13
C ILE A 171 -8.85 -0.69 50.08
N GLU A 172 -8.43 0.47 49.56
CA GLU A 172 -7.91 1.56 50.38
C GLU A 172 -8.99 2.17 51.29
N GLU A 173 -10.23 2.29 50.81
CA GLU A 173 -11.37 2.75 51.63
C GLU A 173 -11.71 1.79 52.77
N LYS A 174 -11.64 0.48 52.53
CA LYS A 174 -11.94 -0.53 53.57
C LYS A 174 -10.77 -0.77 54.52
N TYR A 175 -9.54 -0.71 54.00
CA TYR A 175 -8.31 -1.05 54.71
C TYR A 175 -7.20 -0.05 54.29
N PRO A 176 -7.17 1.15 54.90
CA PRO A 176 -6.18 2.17 54.55
C PRO A 176 -4.76 1.66 54.84
N GLY A 177 -3.85 1.88 53.88
CA GLY A 177 -2.43 1.48 53.98
C GLY A 177 -2.14 0.00 53.70
N LEU A 178 -3.17 -0.85 53.54
CA LEU A 178 -2.99 -2.29 53.30
C LEU A 178 -2.21 -2.57 52.00
N LEU A 179 -2.48 -1.79 50.95
CA LEU A 179 -1.83 -1.98 49.66
C LEU A 179 -0.33 -1.68 49.71
N GLU A 180 0.08 -0.73 50.56
CA GLU A 180 1.50 -0.40 50.72
C GLU A 180 2.27 -1.48 51.52
N LEU A 181 1.57 -2.19 52.40
CA LEU A 181 2.12 -3.30 53.19
C LEU A 181 2.10 -4.63 52.41
N GLY A 182 1.04 -4.86 51.64
CA GLY A 182 0.76 -6.13 50.98
C GLY A 182 1.40 -6.29 49.59
N ILE A 183 1.72 -5.19 48.91
CA ILE A 183 2.38 -5.23 47.61
C ILE A 183 3.90 -5.18 47.83
N ALA A 184 4.60 -6.21 47.34
CA ALA A 184 6.05 -6.20 47.32
C ALA A 184 6.55 -5.15 46.32
N ASP A 185 7.07 -4.02 46.84
CA ASP A 185 7.81 -3.05 46.04
C ASP A 185 9.32 -3.26 46.25
N PRO A 186 9.99 -4.02 45.36
CA PRO A 186 11.42 -4.31 45.50
C PRO A 186 12.30 -3.05 45.43
N ALA A 187 11.79 -1.94 44.89
CA ALA A 187 12.52 -0.68 44.83
C ALA A 187 12.43 0.13 46.15
N LYS A 188 11.48 -0.17 47.04
CA LYS A 188 11.22 0.58 48.29
C LYS A 188 12.46 0.73 49.16
N ASP A 189 13.27 -0.33 49.26
CA ASP A 189 14.52 -0.36 50.03
C ASP A 189 15.76 -0.59 49.13
N ARG A 190 15.71 -0.12 47.87
CA ARG A 190 16.80 -0.30 46.88
C ARG A 190 17.28 -1.75 46.76
N TYR A 191 16.35 -2.71 46.79
CA TYR A 191 16.61 -4.15 46.75
C TYR A 191 17.30 -4.77 47.99
N PHE A 192 17.53 -4.00 49.07
CA PHE A 192 18.02 -4.56 50.33
C PHE A 192 16.85 -4.97 51.23
N SER A 193 17.02 -6.05 52.00
CA SER A 193 16.00 -6.44 52.98
C SER A 193 16.08 -5.51 54.22
N PRO A 194 14.94 -5.09 54.80
CA PRO A 194 14.93 -4.28 56.03
C PRO A 194 15.50 -5.05 57.21
N SER A 195 15.45 -6.39 57.17
CA SER A 195 16.10 -7.24 58.17
C SER A 195 17.63 -7.07 58.17
N TRP A 196 18.23 -6.74 57.02
CA TRP A 196 19.66 -6.54 56.88
C TRP A 196 20.10 -5.12 57.26
N ASP A 197 19.40 -4.10 56.77
CA ASP A 197 19.76 -2.69 56.98
C ASP A 197 19.22 -2.13 58.31
N LYS A 198 17.93 -2.34 58.58
CA LYS A 198 17.19 -1.73 59.70
C LYS A 198 16.94 -2.71 60.86
N ARG A 199 17.27 -4.00 60.69
CA ARG A 199 16.93 -5.09 61.61
C ARG A 199 15.44 -5.18 61.95
N THR A 200 14.58 -4.81 61.02
CA THR A 200 13.10 -4.87 61.15
C THR A 200 12.52 -5.83 60.12
N SER A 201 11.37 -6.46 60.41
CA SER A 201 10.61 -7.27 59.45
C SER A 201 9.53 -6.44 58.74
N TYR A 202 9.19 -6.80 57.50
CA TYR A 202 8.05 -6.20 56.79
C TYR A 202 6.70 -6.60 57.39
N LEU A 203 6.63 -7.81 57.93
CA LEU A 203 5.46 -8.33 58.61
C LEU A 203 5.64 -8.13 60.10
N ASP A 204 4.69 -7.45 60.72
CA ASP A 204 4.54 -7.43 62.17
C ASP A 204 3.92 -8.78 62.57
N VAL A 205 4.76 -9.71 63.02
CA VAL A 205 4.35 -11.06 63.43
C VAL A 205 3.83 -11.05 64.88
N GLY A 206 3.73 -9.86 65.50
CA GLY A 206 3.44 -9.69 66.92
C GLY A 206 4.67 -9.96 67.79
N GLU A 207 4.50 -9.76 69.10
CA GLU A 207 5.57 -10.03 70.06
C GLU A 207 5.93 -11.52 70.05
N THR A 208 7.22 -11.81 69.94
CA THR A 208 7.72 -13.18 70.01
C THR A 208 7.39 -13.77 71.38
N GLN A 209 6.65 -14.88 71.41
CA GLN A 209 6.39 -15.61 72.66
C GLN A 209 7.67 -16.23 73.29
N ARG A 210 8.81 -16.12 72.62
CA ARG A 210 10.09 -16.59 73.15
C ARG A 210 10.62 -15.55 74.14
N PRO A 211 10.96 -15.93 75.38
CA PRO A 211 11.39 -15.01 76.43
C PRO A 211 12.85 -14.54 76.28
N TRP A 212 13.37 -14.36 75.05
CA TRP A 212 14.73 -13.87 74.81
C TRP A 212 14.82 -12.92 73.62
#